data_AF-A0A3Q4MA14-F1
#
_entry.id   AF-A0A3Q4MA14-F1
#
_cell.length_a   1.000
_cell.length_b   1.000
_cell.length_c   1.000
_cell.angle_alpha   90.00
_cell.angle_beta   90.00
_cell.angle_gamma   90.00
#
_symmetry.space_group_name_H-M   'P 1'
#
loop_
_entity.id
_entity.type
_entity.pdbx_description
1 polymer ?
#
loop_
_entity_poly.entity_id
_entity_poly.type
_entity_poly.pdbx_seq_one_letter_code
_entity_poly.pdbx_strand_id
1 'polypeptide(L)'
;MIKMELSRVHLLLGAVGFLLWTSGGSAAPMECHFSSRALCVYEGRHYSLGETWMDNACMQCTCLHPVGVGCCERVHRPVDFPAWCEVQVEPVTCKVFLVQSADPRLPCSPGEANKDPSH
;
A
#
# COMPACT_ATOMS: atom_id res chain seq x y z
N MET A 1 43.58 25.11 -23.06
CA MET A 1 43.58 23.67 -22.73
C MET A 1 43.00 23.47 -21.32
N ILE A 2 41.73 23.81 -21.08
CA ILE A 2 41.07 23.71 -19.74
C ILE A 2 39.56 23.37 -19.89
N LYS A 3 38.95 23.70 -21.04
CA LYS A 3 37.50 23.53 -21.31
C LYS A 3 37.05 22.07 -21.52
N MET A 4 37.96 21.13 -21.77
CA MET A 4 37.64 19.70 -21.98
C MET A 4 37.50 18.91 -20.67
N GLU A 5 38.18 19.35 -19.60
CA GLU A 5 38.17 18.69 -18.28
C GLU A 5 36.91 19.03 -17.49
N LEU A 6 36.47 20.29 -17.52
CA LEU A 6 35.26 20.73 -16.83
C LEU A 6 34.00 20.04 -17.39
N SER A 7 33.95 19.82 -18.71
CA SER A 7 32.84 19.11 -19.37
C SER A 7 32.79 17.62 -18.99
N ARG A 8 33.95 16.97 -18.84
CA ARG A 8 34.05 15.57 -18.39
C ARG A 8 33.70 15.43 -16.91
N VAL A 9 34.13 16.36 -16.07
CA VAL A 9 33.77 16.40 -14.64
C VAL A 9 32.26 16.62 -14.44
N HIS A 10 31.63 17.49 -15.23
CA HIS A 10 30.17 17.67 -15.21
C HIS A 10 29.40 16.43 -15.69
N LEU A 11 29.90 15.73 -16.71
CA LEU A 11 29.30 14.47 -17.18
C LEU A 11 29.41 13.36 -16.14
N LEU A 12 30.55 13.24 -15.46
CA LEU A 12 30.76 12.24 -14.40
C LEU A 12 29.94 12.56 -13.13
N LEU A 13 29.82 13.83 -12.73
CA LEU A 13 28.98 14.25 -11.61
C LEU A 13 27.48 14.04 -11.89
N GLY A 14 27.03 14.30 -13.13
CA GLY A 14 25.65 14.03 -13.55
C GLY A 14 25.32 12.53 -13.56
N ALA A 15 26.27 11.67 -13.96
CA ALA A 15 26.09 10.23 -13.99
C ALA A 15 26.02 9.62 -12.58
N VAL A 16 26.85 10.10 -11.62
CA VAL A 16 26.84 9.61 -10.23
C VAL A 16 25.58 10.07 -9.48
N GLY A 17 25.09 11.28 -9.74
CA GLY A 17 23.83 11.78 -9.15
C GLY A 17 22.60 10.98 -9.57
N PHE A 18 22.58 10.42 -10.78
CA PHE A 18 21.46 9.64 -11.32
C PHE A 18 21.42 8.20 -10.77
N LEU A 19 22.58 7.64 -10.40
CA LEU A 19 22.69 6.27 -9.87
C LEU A 19 22.26 6.13 -8.40
N LEU A 20 22.12 7.24 -7.66
CA LEU A 20 21.77 7.25 -6.24
C LEU A 20 20.25 7.39 -5.97
N TRP A 21 19.41 7.51 -7.01
CA TRP A 21 17.95 7.64 -6.86
C TRP A 21 17.16 6.35 -7.07
N THR A 22 17.81 5.26 -7.48
CA THR A 22 17.08 4.02 -7.81
C THR A 22 16.82 3.10 -6.62
N SER A 23 17.29 3.45 -5.42
CA SER A 23 17.01 2.70 -4.18
C SER A 23 15.80 3.28 -3.44
N GLY A 24 14.68 3.47 -4.14
CA GLY A 24 13.39 3.70 -3.50
C GLY A 24 12.66 2.37 -3.41
N GLY A 25 12.65 1.74 -2.23
CA GLY A 25 11.81 0.57 -2.00
C GLY A 25 10.33 0.95 -2.15
N SER A 26 9.62 0.28 -3.06
CA SER A 26 8.20 0.51 -3.30
C SER A 26 7.37 -0.07 -2.16
N ALA A 27 7.34 0.59 -1.00
CA ALA A 27 6.27 0.35 -0.04
C ALA A 27 4.99 0.91 -0.64
N ALA A 28 3.98 0.07 -0.86
CA ALA A 28 2.65 0.55 -1.24
C ALA A 28 2.15 1.54 -0.17
N PRO A 29 1.77 2.78 -0.54
CA PRO A 29 1.32 3.76 0.42
C PRO A 29 -0.05 3.34 0.98
N MET A 30 -0.19 3.38 2.31
CA MET A 30 -1.49 3.31 2.97
C MET A 30 -2.26 4.61 2.69
N GLU A 31 -3.49 4.50 2.17
CA GLU A 31 -4.30 5.68 1.84
C GLU A 31 -5.14 6.12 3.05
N CYS A 32 -5.10 7.41 3.35
CA CYS A 32 -5.84 8.02 4.44
C CYS A 32 -6.59 9.25 3.92
N HIS A 33 -7.89 9.30 4.15
CA HIS A 33 -8.73 10.42 3.75
C HIS A 33 -9.46 11.05 4.93
N PHE A 34 -9.73 12.34 4.83
CA PHE A 34 -10.50 13.10 5.81
C PHE A 34 -11.69 13.78 5.13
N SER A 35 -12.86 13.65 5.74
CA SER A 35 -14.09 14.30 5.30
C SER A 35 -14.62 15.20 6.41
N SER A 36 -14.58 16.51 6.18
CA SER A 36 -15.15 17.50 7.10
C SER A 36 -16.68 17.53 7.11
N ARG A 37 -17.32 16.89 6.12
CA ARG A 37 -18.78 16.83 5.97
C ARG A 37 -19.38 15.53 6.48
N ALA A 38 -18.56 14.51 6.72
CA ALA A 38 -19.03 13.22 7.20
C ALA A 38 -19.52 13.32 8.65
N LEU A 39 -20.59 12.56 8.95
CA LEU A 39 -21.14 12.43 10.30
C LEU A 39 -20.53 11.22 11.01
N CYS A 40 -20.44 11.28 12.34
CA CYS A 40 -20.00 10.16 13.17
C CYS A 40 -21.13 9.13 13.36
N VAL A 41 -21.66 8.60 12.26
CA VAL A 41 -22.70 7.59 12.24
C VAL A 41 -22.33 6.50 11.26
N TYR A 42 -22.30 5.25 11.73
CA TYR A 42 -22.05 4.08 10.91
C TYR A 42 -23.00 2.96 11.32
N GLU A 43 -23.66 2.34 10.35
CA GLU A 43 -24.72 1.32 10.55
C GLU A 43 -25.77 1.70 11.62
N GLY A 44 -26.17 2.97 11.63
CA GLY A 44 -27.18 3.50 12.57
C GLY A 44 -26.66 3.75 13.99
N ARG A 45 -25.40 3.40 14.30
CA ARG A 45 -24.76 3.72 15.58
C ARG A 45 -24.09 5.09 15.51
N HIS A 46 -24.34 5.91 16.52
CA HIS A 46 -23.61 7.16 16.74
C HIS A 46 -22.29 6.91 17.46
N TYR A 47 -21.24 7.56 16.98
CA TYR A 47 -19.90 7.52 17.54
C TYR A 47 -19.54 8.87 18.17
N SER A 48 -18.96 8.83 19.36
CA SER A 48 -18.45 9.98 20.10
C SER A 48 -17.06 10.35 19.62
N LEU A 49 -16.61 11.56 19.95
CA LEU A 49 -15.25 12.03 19.64
C LEU A 49 -14.20 11.01 20.08
N GLY A 50 -13.30 10.64 19.17
CA GLY A 50 -12.23 9.67 19.39
C GLY A 50 -12.65 8.21 19.26
N GLU A 51 -13.95 7.88 19.19
CA GLU A 51 -14.37 6.52 18.91
C GLU A 51 -14.06 6.12 17.46
N THR A 52 -13.78 4.83 17.28
CA THR A 52 -13.39 4.27 15.99
C THR A 52 -14.30 3.13 15.56
N TRP A 53 -14.36 2.91 14.26
CA TRP A 53 -15.03 1.74 13.66
C TRP A 53 -14.27 1.27 12.42
N MET A 54 -14.52 0.02 12.04
CA MET A 54 -14.07 -0.56 10.77
C MET A 54 -15.26 -0.57 9.82
N ASP A 55 -15.08 -0.05 8.61
CA ASP A 55 -16.08 -0.22 7.55
C ASP A 55 -15.89 -1.52 6.77
N ASN A 56 -16.81 -1.82 5.85
CA ASN A 56 -16.74 -3.01 5.00
C ASN A 56 -15.65 -2.93 3.90
N ALA A 57 -15.05 -1.75 3.69
CA ALA A 57 -13.93 -1.54 2.81
C ALA A 57 -12.58 -1.65 3.55
N CYS A 58 -12.61 -2.07 4.83
CA CYS A 58 -11.44 -2.19 5.68
C CYS A 58 -10.71 -0.88 5.95
N MET A 59 -11.48 0.21 6.00
CA MET A 59 -11.04 1.51 6.48
C MET A 59 -11.31 1.62 7.98
N GLN A 60 -10.27 1.93 8.73
CA GLN A 60 -10.40 2.30 10.13
C GLN A 60 -10.73 3.79 10.22
N CYS A 61 -11.97 4.08 10.59
CA CYS A 61 -12.49 5.43 10.72
C CYS A 61 -12.47 5.89 12.18
N THR A 62 -12.20 7.18 12.39
CA THR A 62 -12.22 7.84 13.70
C THR A 62 -13.16 9.03 13.65
N CYS A 63 -14.07 9.11 14.62
CA CYS A 63 -14.92 10.28 14.80
C CYS A 63 -14.08 11.44 15.34
N LEU A 64 -14.02 12.53 14.58
CA LEU A 64 -13.35 13.76 14.96
C LEU A 64 -14.39 14.88 15.14
N HIS A 65 -15.59 14.57 15.66
CA HIS A 65 -16.63 15.57 15.88
C HIS A 65 -16.12 16.77 16.72
N PRO A 66 -16.40 18.03 16.35
CA PRO A 66 -17.28 18.47 15.26
C PRO A 66 -16.59 18.68 13.90
N VAL A 67 -15.30 18.36 13.77
CA VAL A 67 -14.52 18.69 12.57
C VAL A 67 -14.72 17.73 11.40
N GLY A 68 -15.12 16.47 11.66
CA GLY A 68 -15.43 15.49 10.61
C GLY A 68 -15.10 14.05 10.97
N VAL A 69 -14.79 13.24 9.96
CA VAL A 69 -14.36 11.83 10.09
C VAL A 69 -13.08 11.63 9.28
N GLY A 70 -12.08 11.01 9.91
CA GLY A 70 -10.86 10.56 9.24
C GLY A 70 -10.84 9.04 9.13
N CYS A 71 -10.49 8.49 7.96
CA CYS A 71 -10.47 7.06 7.69
C CYS A 71 -9.17 6.68 6.98
N CYS A 72 -8.55 5.58 7.39
CA CYS A 72 -7.31 5.05 6.81
C CYS A 72 -7.47 3.58 6.43
N GLU A 73 -6.89 3.15 5.31
CA GLU A 73 -6.85 1.72 4.94
C GLU A 73 -6.04 0.97 5.99
N ARG A 74 -6.62 -0.09 6.57
CA ARG A 74 -5.94 -0.90 7.59
C ARG A 74 -5.23 -2.11 7.00
N VAL A 75 -5.58 -2.47 5.77
CA VAL A 75 -5.10 -3.63 5.03
C VAL A 75 -3.68 -3.36 4.54
N HIS A 76 -2.73 -4.19 4.97
CA HIS A 76 -1.39 -4.21 4.39
C HIS A 76 -1.34 -5.27 3.28
N ARG A 77 -1.33 -4.83 2.03
CA ARG A 77 -1.25 -5.72 0.88
C ARG A 77 0.21 -6.12 0.63
N PRO A 78 0.54 -7.42 0.61
CA PRO A 78 1.85 -7.87 0.14
C PRO A 78 2.09 -7.33 -1.27
N VAL A 79 3.30 -6.83 -1.54
CA VAL A 79 3.72 -6.36 -2.88
C VAL A 79 4.67 -7.33 -3.56
N ASP A 80 5.38 -8.14 -2.76
CA ASP A 80 6.35 -9.12 -3.23
C ASP A 80 5.77 -10.54 -3.05
N PHE A 81 5.08 -11.03 -4.08
CA PHE A 81 4.53 -12.38 -4.12
C PHE A 81 4.59 -12.95 -5.55
N PRO A 82 4.55 -14.28 -5.73
CA PRO A 82 4.66 -14.88 -7.05
C PRO A 82 3.54 -14.46 -8.01
N ALA A 83 3.86 -14.29 -9.30
CA ALA A 83 2.89 -13.84 -10.31
C ALA A 83 1.65 -14.75 -10.51
N TRP A 84 1.67 -15.97 -9.99
CA TRP A 84 0.54 -16.91 -10.02
C TRP A 84 -0.39 -16.78 -8.80
N CYS A 85 -0.12 -15.81 -7.92
CA CYS A 85 -0.93 -15.50 -6.76
C CYS A 85 -1.67 -14.18 -6.94
N GLU A 86 -2.76 -14.02 -6.20
CA GLU A 86 -3.53 -12.79 -6.06
C GLU A 86 -3.85 -12.51 -4.60
N VAL A 87 -4.01 -11.22 -4.29
CA VAL A 87 -4.36 -10.75 -2.96
C VAL A 87 -5.88 -10.78 -2.78
N GLN A 88 -6.37 -11.61 -1.87
CA GLN A 88 -7.76 -11.65 -1.45
C GLN A 88 -7.93 -11.04 -0.05
N VAL A 89 -8.90 -10.14 0.10
CA VAL A 89 -9.23 -9.51 1.39
C VAL A 89 -10.59 -10.01 1.86
N GLU A 90 -10.65 -10.51 3.09
CA GLU A 90 -11.90 -10.85 3.75
C GLU A 90 -12.53 -9.59 4.36
N PRO A 91 -13.70 -9.11 3.90
CA PRO A 91 -14.21 -7.79 4.26
C PRO A 91 -14.65 -7.66 5.72
N VAL A 92 -14.95 -8.77 6.39
CA VAL A 92 -15.44 -8.75 7.79
C VAL A 92 -14.29 -8.66 8.79
N THR A 93 -13.21 -9.41 8.54
CA THR A 93 -12.07 -9.46 9.46
C THR A 93 -10.88 -8.62 8.97
N CYS A 94 -10.94 -8.13 7.73
CA CYS A 94 -9.89 -7.43 7.04
C CYS A 94 -8.57 -8.21 6.97
N LYS A 95 -8.68 -9.55 6.98
CA LYS A 95 -7.55 -10.45 6.77
C LYS A 95 -7.20 -10.52 5.30
N VAL A 96 -5.91 -10.61 5.04
CA VAL A 96 -5.33 -10.74 3.71
C VAL A 96 -4.85 -12.17 3.51
N PHE A 97 -5.20 -12.73 2.37
CA PHE A 97 -4.78 -14.06 1.94
C PHE A 97 -4.13 -13.96 0.55
N LEU A 98 -3.06 -14.73 0.33
CA LEU A 98 -2.54 -14.99 -1.00
C LEU A 98 -3.16 -16.28 -1.51
N VAL A 99 -3.90 -16.17 -2.60
CA VAL A 99 -4.62 -17.28 -3.23
C VAL A 99 -4.14 -17.45 -4.66
N GLN A 100 -4.31 -18.64 -5.23
CA GLN A 100 -3.91 -18.88 -6.63
C GLN A 100 -4.80 -18.10 -7.59
N SER A 101 -4.21 -17.44 -8.59
CA SER A 101 -4.96 -16.79 -9.67
C SER A 101 -5.82 -17.79 -10.45
N ALA A 102 -5.38 -19.05 -10.56
CA ALA A 102 -6.11 -20.11 -11.27
C ALA A 102 -7.31 -20.67 -10.48
N ASP A 103 -7.21 -20.71 -9.15
CA ASP A 103 -8.30 -21.14 -8.26
C ASP A 103 -8.19 -20.40 -6.92
N PRO A 104 -8.99 -19.32 -6.70
CA PRO A 104 -8.94 -18.50 -5.49
C PRO A 104 -9.29 -19.24 -4.19
N ARG A 105 -9.74 -20.50 -4.26
CA ARG A 105 -10.00 -21.33 -3.07
C ARG A 105 -8.73 -21.99 -2.54
N LEU A 106 -7.66 -22.01 -3.33
CA LEU A 106 -6.39 -22.63 -2.97
C LEU A 106 -5.41 -21.57 -2.46
N PRO A 107 -4.77 -21.78 -1.29
CA PRO A 107 -3.74 -20.87 -0.82
C PRO A 107 -2.48 -20.97 -1.67
N CYS A 108 -1.70 -19.89 -1.70
CA CYS A 108 -0.34 -19.93 -2.21
C CYS A 108 0.61 -20.49 -1.16
N SER A 109 1.21 -21.65 -1.44
CA SER A 109 2.26 -22.25 -0.61
C SER A 109 3.63 -22.14 -1.28
N PRO A 110 4.69 -21.69 -0.57
CA PRO A 110 6.05 -21.75 -1.07
C PRO A 110 6.52 -23.22 -1.06
N GLY A 111 6.20 -23.98 -2.11
CA GLY A 111 6.59 -25.39 -2.18
C GLY A 111 5.77 -26.21 -3.17
N GLU A 112 6.02 -26.01 -4.46
CA GLU A 112 6.40 -27.04 -5.44
C GLU A 112 6.23 -26.46 -6.85
N ALA A 113 7.35 -26.39 -7.56
CA ALA A 113 7.44 -26.19 -9.01
C ALA A 113 6.64 -25.02 -9.61
N ASN A 114 7.12 -23.80 -9.41
CA ASN A 114 7.24 -22.88 -10.53
C ASN A 114 8.37 -21.91 -10.24
N LYS A 115 9.44 -22.00 -11.04
CA LYS A 115 10.46 -20.94 -11.07
C LYS A 115 9.73 -19.64 -11.34
N ASP A 116 9.84 -18.71 -10.43
CA ASP A 116 9.52 -17.33 -10.70
C ASP A 116 10.33 -16.90 -11.94
N PRO A 117 9.71 -16.52 -13.06
CA PRO A 117 10.44 -16.04 -14.23
C PRO A 117 11.14 -14.70 -13.96
N SER A 118 10.88 -14.09 -12.80
CA SER A 118 11.30 -12.74 -12.42
C SER A 118 12.55 -12.71 -11.53
N HIS A 119 13.07 -13.86 -11.09
CA HIS A 119 14.27 -13.98 -10.24
C HIS A 119 15.22 -15.10 -10.66
#